data_AF-A0A971US03-F1
#
_entry.id   AF-A0A971US03-F1
#
_cell.length_a   1.000
_cell.length_b   1.000
_cell.length_c   1.000
_cell.angle_alpha   90.00
_cell.angle_beta   90.00
_cell.angle_gamma   90.00
#
_symmetry.space_group_name_H-M   'P 1'
#
loop_
_entity.id
_entity.type
_entity.pdbx_description
1 polymer ?
#
loop_
_entity_poly.entity_id
_entity_poly.type
_entity_poly.pdbx_seq_one_letter_code
_entity_poly.pdbx_strand_id
1 'polypeptide(L)'
;MKIIDLSVAIESGLPSDPPNYIPHIEYRNHKDTVEEMLSFFGEATVDDLPEGNGWAVEFLRLSTHSGTHIDAPYHYYPTMNGGERAWTIDEVPLDWFYGPAVVVDFRDKPDGYKVEPEDFEEYFKKINYQLKPGDIVLVNTGASKHWGTKKYLTSGCGMSKAATLWLVN
;
A
#
# COMPACT_ATOMS: atom_id res chain seq x y z
N MET A 1 22.18 -0.28 10.95
CA MET A 1 21.14 0.08 9.98
C MET A 1 19.79 0.01 10.68
N LYS A 2 18.92 1.02 10.52
CA LYS A 2 17.56 1.01 11.10
C LYS A 2 16.58 0.75 9.95
N ILE A 3 15.67 -0.20 10.14
CA ILE A 3 14.56 -0.45 9.21
C ILE A 3 13.32 0.21 9.78
N ILE A 4 12.57 0.92 8.94
CA ILE A 4 11.30 1.57 9.30
C ILE A 4 10.23 0.96 8.40
N ASP A 5 9.22 0.37 9.01
CA ASP A 5 8.04 -0.11 8.30
C ASP A 5 7.14 1.09 7.94
N LEU A 6 6.80 1.20 6.66
CA LEU A 6 5.92 2.26 6.12
C LEU A 6 4.54 1.72 5.75
N SER A 7 4.27 0.44 6.04
CA SER A 7 2.99 -0.19 5.77
C SER A 7 2.02 -0.05 6.93
N VAL A 8 0.73 0.02 6.59
CA VAL A 8 -0.34 -0.26 7.54
C VAL A 8 -0.63 -1.76 7.56
N ALA A 9 -1.11 -2.25 8.70
CA ALA A 9 -1.59 -3.63 8.78
C ALA A 9 -2.81 -3.81 7.86
N ILE A 10 -2.93 -4.99 7.26
CA ILE A 10 -4.18 -5.39 6.60
C ILE A 10 -5.17 -5.75 7.72
N GLU A 11 -6.25 -4.99 7.80
CA GLU A 11 -7.23 -5.08 8.88
C GLU A 11 -8.64 -5.22 8.30
N SER A 12 -9.40 -6.17 8.84
CA SER A 12 -10.77 -6.45 8.38
C SER A 12 -11.73 -5.34 8.81
N GLY A 13 -12.57 -4.85 7.90
CA GLY A 13 -13.70 -3.99 8.23
C GLY A 13 -13.38 -2.51 8.53
N LEU A 14 -12.13 -2.06 8.37
CA LEU A 14 -11.78 -0.65 8.58
C LEU A 14 -12.37 0.25 7.47
N PRO A 15 -13.04 1.36 7.82
CA PRO A 15 -13.70 2.23 6.85
C PRO A 15 -12.73 3.23 6.18
N SER A 16 -11.49 2.81 5.93
CA SER A 16 -10.46 3.63 5.27
C SER A 16 -10.42 3.42 3.77
N ASP A 17 -10.80 2.25 3.29
CA ASP A 17 -10.95 1.98 1.86
C ASP A 17 -12.39 2.23 1.41
N PRO A 18 -12.64 2.45 0.10
CA PRO A 18 -13.99 2.43 -0.45
C PRO A 18 -14.72 1.14 -0.07
N PRO A 19 -16.05 1.16 0.19
CA PRO A 19 -16.76 0.02 0.78
C PRO A 19 -16.55 -1.34 0.11
N ASN A 20 -16.39 -1.38 -1.22
CA ASN A 20 -16.18 -2.61 -1.98
C ASN A 20 -14.73 -3.14 -1.94
N TYR A 21 -13.80 -2.36 -1.40
CA TYR A 21 -12.36 -2.67 -1.32
C TYR A 21 -11.87 -2.86 0.11
N ILE A 22 -12.75 -2.70 1.11
CA ILE A 22 -12.42 -2.96 2.51
C ILE A 22 -12.01 -4.43 2.65
N PRO A 23 -10.82 -4.72 3.22
CA PRO A 23 -10.37 -6.08 3.48
C PRO A 23 -11.39 -6.89 4.27
N HIS A 24 -11.51 -8.16 3.92
CA HIS A 24 -12.18 -9.17 4.74
C HIS A 24 -11.19 -10.27 5.11
N ILE A 25 -11.05 -10.50 6.40
CA ILE A 25 -10.22 -11.58 6.96
C ILE A 25 -11.14 -12.56 7.69
N GLU A 26 -11.12 -13.81 7.25
CA GLU A 26 -11.74 -14.93 7.94
C GLU A 26 -10.66 -15.65 8.74
N TYR A 27 -10.84 -15.70 10.05
CA TYR A 27 -9.93 -16.39 10.97
C TYR A 27 -10.50 -17.78 11.27
N ARG A 28 -9.69 -18.82 11.03
CA ARG A 28 -10.00 -20.19 11.44
C ARG A 28 -8.97 -20.64 12.46
N ASN A 29 -9.45 -20.91 13.67
CA ASN A 29 -8.60 -21.32 14.78
C ASN A 29 -8.26 -22.82 14.69
N HIS A 30 -7.43 -23.30 15.62
CA HIS A 30 -6.96 -24.68 15.66
C HIS A 30 -8.08 -25.74 15.71
N LYS A 31 -9.26 -25.42 16.24
CA LYS A 31 -10.40 -26.34 16.27
C LYS A 31 -11.20 -26.33 14.97
N ASP A 32 -11.22 -25.21 14.26
CA ASP A 32 -11.99 -25.05 13.01
C ASP A 32 -11.38 -25.81 11.81
N THR A 33 -10.13 -26.26 11.92
CA THR A 33 -9.33 -26.81 10.81
C THR A 33 -8.89 -28.26 11.01
N VAL A 34 -9.33 -28.92 12.08
CA VAL A 34 -8.95 -30.30 12.40
C VAL A 34 -9.30 -31.25 11.25
N GLU A 35 -10.54 -31.21 10.76
CA GLU A 35 -11.01 -32.10 9.68
C GLU A 35 -10.25 -31.84 8.36
N GLU A 36 -9.99 -30.56 8.05
CA GLU A 36 -9.21 -30.17 6.88
C GLU A 36 -7.78 -30.68 6.97
N MET A 37 -7.11 -30.53 8.13
CA MET A 37 -5.77 -31.05 8.35
C MET A 37 -5.74 -32.56 8.18
N LEU A 38 -6.66 -33.29 8.83
CA LEU A 38 -6.73 -34.75 8.72
C LEU A 38 -6.99 -35.22 7.28
N SER A 39 -7.68 -34.43 6.44
CA SER A 39 -7.86 -34.75 5.02
C SER A 39 -6.55 -34.85 4.23
N PHE A 40 -5.47 -34.20 4.68
CA PHE A 40 -4.12 -34.34 4.11
C PHE A 40 -3.39 -35.61 4.59
N PHE A 41 -3.85 -36.24 5.68
CA PHE A 41 -3.14 -37.29 6.39
C PHE A 41 -3.96 -38.58 6.52
N GLY A 42 -4.44 -39.12 5.40
CA GLY A 42 -4.89 -40.52 5.25
C GLY A 42 -5.61 -41.15 6.45
N GLU A 43 -4.86 -41.93 7.25
CA GLU A 43 -5.38 -42.72 8.39
C GLU A 43 -5.27 -42.01 9.74
N ALA A 44 -4.69 -40.81 9.80
CA ALA A 44 -4.54 -40.06 11.03
C ALA A 44 -5.91 -39.70 11.62
N THR A 45 -5.97 -39.69 12.94
CA THR A 45 -7.15 -39.38 13.73
C THR A 45 -6.93 -38.12 14.56
N VAL A 46 -7.99 -37.61 15.19
CA VAL A 46 -7.89 -36.45 16.09
C VAL A 46 -6.94 -36.73 17.27
N ASP A 47 -6.86 -37.98 17.73
CA ASP A 47 -5.99 -38.38 18.85
C ASP A 47 -4.51 -38.38 18.48
N ASP A 48 -4.19 -38.46 17.19
CA ASP A 48 -2.82 -38.33 16.68
C ASP A 48 -2.37 -36.86 16.64
N LEU A 49 -3.30 -35.91 16.76
CA LEU A 49 -3.01 -34.49 16.79
C LEU A 49 -2.72 -34.03 18.23
N PRO A 50 -1.66 -33.24 18.48
CA PRO A 50 -1.41 -32.65 19.79
C PRO A 50 -2.62 -31.87 20.29
N GLU A 51 -3.22 -32.33 21.39
CA GLU A 51 -4.43 -31.76 21.99
C GLU A 51 -5.63 -31.66 21.03
N GLY A 52 -5.65 -32.47 19.97
CA GLY A 52 -6.69 -32.43 18.94
C GLY A 52 -6.72 -31.10 18.18
N ASN A 53 -5.57 -30.49 17.90
CA ASN A 53 -5.46 -29.18 17.23
C ASN A 53 -5.00 -29.30 15.77
N GLY A 54 -5.70 -28.63 14.88
CA GLY A 54 -5.31 -28.39 13.49
C GLY A 54 -4.47 -27.11 13.32
N TRP A 55 -4.24 -26.69 12.08
CA TRP A 55 -3.53 -25.43 11.78
C TRP A 55 -4.43 -24.21 11.94
N ALA A 56 -4.00 -23.18 12.65
CA ALA A 56 -4.66 -21.89 12.56
C ALA A 56 -4.31 -21.26 11.21
N VAL A 57 -5.33 -20.85 10.45
CA VAL A 57 -5.17 -20.23 9.13
C VAL A 57 -6.12 -19.05 8.98
N GLU A 58 -5.77 -18.15 8.07
CA GLU A 58 -6.55 -16.97 7.77
C GLU A 58 -6.80 -16.91 6.27
N PHE A 59 -8.03 -16.59 5.87
CA PHE A 59 -8.38 -16.35 4.48
C PHE A 59 -8.62 -14.86 4.28
N LEU A 60 -7.85 -14.26 3.38
CA LEU A 60 -7.93 -12.85 3.05
C LEU A 60 -8.63 -12.66 1.71
N ARG A 61 -9.64 -11.80 1.68
CA ARG A 61 -10.21 -11.25 0.44
C ARG A 61 -9.86 -9.78 0.36
N LEU A 62 -9.04 -9.44 -0.63
CA LEU A 62 -8.46 -8.11 -0.81
C LEU A 62 -8.64 -7.61 -2.26
N SER A 63 -8.58 -6.29 -2.43
CA SER A 63 -8.26 -5.67 -3.71
C SER A 63 -6.75 -5.46 -3.80
N THR A 64 -6.20 -5.36 -5.01
CA THR A 64 -4.81 -4.91 -5.23
C THR A 64 -4.58 -3.47 -4.76
N HIS A 65 -5.66 -2.75 -4.43
CA HIS A 65 -5.66 -1.38 -3.92
C HIS A 65 -6.07 -1.28 -2.44
N SER A 66 -6.10 -2.39 -1.70
CA SER A 66 -6.42 -2.39 -0.27
C SER A 66 -5.18 -2.08 0.57
N GLY A 67 -5.29 -1.16 1.54
CA GLY A 67 -4.18 -0.80 2.45
C GLY A 67 -2.98 -0.15 1.75
N THR A 68 -1.77 -0.36 2.27
CA THR A 68 -0.53 0.10 1.61
C THR A 68 -0.28 -0.73 0.34
N HIS A 69 -0.29 -0.09 -0.83
CA HIS A 69 -0.22 -0.76 -2.12
C HIS A 69 0.60 0.03 -3.16
N ILE A 70 0.74 -0.55 -4.35
CA ILE A 70 1.44 0.03 -5.49
C ILE A 70 0.52 -0.01 -6.72
N ASP A 71 0.39 1.12 -7.40
CA ASP A 71 -0.31 1.21 -8.67
C ASP A 71 0.67 1.05 -9.84
N ALA A 72 0.43 0.05 -10.69
CA ALA A 72 1.13 -0.10 -11.98
C ALA A 72 0.54 0.85 -13.04
N PRO A 73 1.26 1.17 -14.13
CA PRO A 73 0.74 2.03 -15.21
C PRO A 73 -0.64 1.59 -15.74
N TYR A 74 -0.87 0.28 -15.84
CA TYR A 74 -2.15 -0.29 -16.28
C TYR A 74 -3.36 0.13 -15.42
N HIS A 75 -3.16 0.50 -14.15
CA HIS A 75 -4.22 1.01 -13.29
C HIS A 75 -4.86 2.29 -13.85
N TYR A 76 -4.04 3.18 -14.42
CA TYR A 76 -4.49 4.48 -14.90
C TYR A 76 -4.95 4.46 -16.36
N TYR A 77 -4.27 3.68 -17.22
CA TYR A 77 -4.59 3.66 -18.64
C TYR A 77 -4.08 2.37 -19.31
N PRO A 78 -4.74 1.85 -20.37
CA PRO A 78 -4.28 0.63 -21.06
C PRO A 78 -3.01 0.83 -21.91
N THR A 79 -2.56 2.06 -22.13
CA THR A 79 -1.32 2.37 -22.87
C THR A 79 -0.42 3.38 -22.14
N MET A 80 0.86 3.37 -22.47
CA MET A 80 1.91 4.24 -21.95
C MET A 80 2.91 4.60 -23.06
N ASN A 81 3.91 5.44 -22.79
CA ASN A 81 5.03 5.74 -23.71
C ASN A 81 4.63 6.05 -25.16
N GLY A 82 3.55 6.80 -25.38
CA GLY A 82 3.10 7.15 -26.74
C GLY A 82 2.34 6.05 -27.47
N GLY A 83 1.73 5.11 -26.75
CA GLY A 83 0.77 4.12 -27.30
C GLY A 83 1.16 2.66 -27.09
N GLU A 84 2.29 2.39 -26.44
CA GLU A 84 2.68 1.04 -26.02
C GLU A 84 1.68 0.50 -25.00
N ARG A 85 1.49 -0.83 -24.94
CA ARG A 85 0.64 -1.43 -23.89
C ARG A 85 1.19 -1.07 -22.51
N ALA A 86 0.32 -0.61 -21.61
CA ALA A 86 0.70 -0.31 -20.25
C ALA A 86 1.12 -1.57 -19.49
N TRP A 87 2.20 -1.46 -18.70
CA TRP A 87 2.71 -2.55 -17.88
C TRP A 87 1.76 -2.90 -16.74
N THR A 88 1.55 -4.21 -16.56
CA THR A 88 0.99 -4.77 -15.33
C THR A 88 2.08 -4.86 -14.27
N ILE A 89 1.72 -5.05 -13.00
CA ILE A 89 2.67 -4.94 -11.88
C ILE A 89 3.85 -5.93 -11.97
N ASP A 90 3.62 -7.11 -12.54
CA ASP A 90 4.62 -8.16 -12.76
C ASP A 90 5.63 -7.82 -13.86
N GLU A 91 5.39 -6.76 -14.63
CA GLU A 91 6.26 -6.31 -15.72
C GLU A 91 7.07 -5.05 -15.35
N VAL A 92 6.76 -4.40 -14.21
CA VAL A 92 7.48 -3.20 -13.76
C VAL A 92 8.89 -3.59 -13.28
N PRO A 93 9.95 -2.88 -13.71
CA PRO A 93 11.32 -3.19 -13.30
C PRO A 93 11.51 -3.13 -11.77
N LEU A 94 12.17 -4.15 -11.19
CA LEU A 94 12.35 -4.26 -9.74
C LEU A 94 13.20 -3.13 -9.14
N ASP A 95 14.12 -2.57 -9.91
CA ASP A 95 14.97 -1.45 -9.52
C ASP A 95 14.18 -0.15 -9.27
N TRP A 96 12.93 -0.05 -9.74
CA TRP A 96 12.04 1.07 -9.41
C TRP A 96 11.52 1.01 -7.96
N PHE A 97 11.54 -0.18 -7.33
CA PHE A 97 11.03 -0.38 -5.98
C PHE A 97 12.12 -0.36 -4.90
N TYR A 98 13.39 -0.17 -5.29
CA TYR A 98 14.51 -0.14 -4.37
C TYR A 98 15.54 0.90 -4.79
N GLY A 99 15.58 2.02 -4.06
CA GLY A 99 16.49 3.10 -4.35
C GLY A 99 16.58 4.13 -3.23
N PRO A 100 17.38 5.20 -3.44
CA PRO A 100 17.37 6.36 -2.55
C PRO A 100 15.97 6.95 -2.46
N ALA A 101 15.56 7.34 -1.25
CA ALA A 101 14.27 7.98 -1.03
C ALA A 101 14.45 9.30 -0.28
N VAL A 102 13.60 10.27 -0.60
CA VAL A 102 13.51 11.55 0.10
C VAL A 102 12.09 11.74 0.62
N VAL A 103 11.97 12.13 1.90
CA VAL A 103 10.67 12.40 2.52
C VAL A 103 10.36 13.88 2.43
N VAL A 104 9.24 14.20 1.78
CA VAL A 104 8.66 15.54 1.70
C VAL A 104 7.51 15.63 2.69
N ASP A 105 7.66 16.46 3.71
CA ASP A 105 6.69 16.65 4.77
C ASP A 105 5.76 17.84 4.47
N PHE A 106 4.54 17.54 4.04
CA PHE A 106 3.49 18.50 3.74
C PHE A 106 2.31 18.40 4.71
N ARG A 107 2.56 17.92 5.94
CA ARG A 107 1.54 17.85 7.00
C ARG A 107 1.04 19.23 7.46
N ASP A 108 1.74 20.30 7.08
CA ASP A 108 1.36 21.69 7.33
C ASP A 108 0.38 22.24 6.29
N LYS A 109 0.19 21.56 5.16
CA LYS A 109 -0.79 21.92 4.14
C LYS A 109 -2.19 21.45 4.56
N PRO A 110 -3.25 22.26 4.35
CA PRO A 110 -4.60 21.86 4.73
C PRO A 110 -5.15 20.73 3.86
N ASP A 111 -6.17 20.03 4.37
CA ASP A 111 -6.91 19.02 3.62
C ASP A 111 -7.42 19.60 2.29
N GLY A 112 -7.18 18.87 1.19
CA GLY A 112 -7.57 19.30 -0.16
C GLY A 112 -6.70 20.41 -0.76
N TYR A 113 -5.63 20.85 -0.08
CA TYR A 113 -4.65 21.73 -0.70
C TYR A 113 -4.05 21.06 -1.94
N LYS A 114 -3.95 21.83 -3.02
CA LYS A 114 -3.37 21.38 -4.28
C LYS A 114 -1.91 21.83 -4.32
N VAL A 115 -1.01 20.87 -4.10
CA VAL A 115 0.45 21.06 -4.14
C VAL A 115 0.88 21.39 -5.56
N GLU A 116 1.67 22.44 -5.70
CA GLU A 116 2.23 22.94 -6.96
C GLU A 116 3.76 22.72 -7.00
N PRO A 117 4.42 22.85 -8.17
CA PRO A 117 5.88 22.67 -8.28
C PRO A 117 6.68 23.51 -7.29
N GLU A 118 6.25 24.74 -7.02
CA GLU A 118 6.95 25.67 -6.12
C GLU A 118 7.02 25.14 -4.68
N ASP A 119 6.03 24.37 -4.24
CA ASP A 119 6.04 23.74 -2.90
C ASP A 119 7.18 22.73 -2.77
N PHE A 120 7.43 21.94 -3.83
CA PHE A 120 8.53 20.99 -3.86
C PHE A 120 9.87 21.72 -3.94
N GLU A 121 9.99 22.72 -4.82
CA GLU A 121 11.22 23.52 -4.96
C GLU A 121 11.60 24.20 -3.63
N GLU A 122 10.64 24.81 -2.94
CA GLU A 122 10.84 25.41 -1.62
C GLU A 122 11.27 24.35 -0.60
N TYR A 123 10.60 23.20 -0.58
CA TYR A 123 10.92 22.13 0.36
C TYR A 123 12.33 21.56 0.13
N PHE A 124 12.69 21.24 -1.11
CA PHE A 124 14.01 20.70 -1.44
C PHE A 124 15.13 21.70 -1.18
N LYS A 125 14.90 22.99 -1.45
CA LYS A 125 15.82 24.07 -1.07
C LYS A 125 16.00 24.14 0.44
N LYS A 126 14.91 24.06 1.21
CA LYS A 126 14.93 24.08 2.68
C LYS A 126 15.76 22.95 3.28
N ILE A 127 15.66 21.74 2.70
CA ILE A 127 16.43 20.59 3.17
C ILE A 127 17.81 20.44 2.50
N ASN A 128 18.19 21.39 1.63
CA ASN A 128 19.41 21.38 0.83
C ASN A 128 19.59 20.04 0.08
N TYR A 129 18.54 19.60 -0.62
CA TYR A 129 18.52 18.37 -1.39
C TYR A 129 18.32 18.66 -2.87
N GLN A 130 19.00 17.90 -3.73
CA GLN A 130 18.82 17.93 -5.17
C GLN A 130 18.35 16.55 -5.63
N LEU A 131 17.18 16.51 -6.28
CA LEU A 131 16.58 15.28 -6.79
C LEU A 131 17.47 14.59 -7.81
N LYS A 132 17.68 13.29 -7.57
CA LYS A 132 18.29 12.24 -8.42
C LYS A 132 17.29 11.66 -9.44
N PRO A 133 17.60 11.39 -10.73
CA PRO A 133 16.83 10.39 -11.48
C PRO A 133 16.79 9.05 -10.70
N GLY A 134 15.59 8.48 -10.57
CA GLY A 134 15.37 7.25 -9.80
C GLY A 134 15.20 7.44 -8.28
N ASP A 135 15.25 8.68 -7.77
CA ASP A 135 14.88 8.93 -6.37
C ASP A 135 13.39 8.63 -6.14
N ILE A 136 13.08 7.96 -5.03
CA ILE A 136 11.71 7.73 -4.56
C ILE A 136 11.29 8.92 -3.70
N VAL A 137 10.31 9.68 -4.16
CA VAL A 137 9.76 10.82 -3.41
C VAL A 137 8.58 10.35 -2.56
N LEU A 138 8.78 10.32 -1.24
CA LEU A 138 7.75 9.95 -0.27
C LEU A 138 7.07 11.21 0.27
N VAL A 139 5.81 11.45 -0.08
CA VAL A 139 5.08 12.63 0.37
C VAL A 139 4.23 12.32 1.60
N ASN A 140 4.58 12.92 2.73
CA ASN A 140 3.79 12.82 3.95
C ASN A 140 2.73 13.93 3.97
N THR A 141 1.51 13.59 3.58
CA THR A 141 0.35 14.51 3.55
C THR A 141 -0.35 14.62 4.92
N GLY A 142 -0.02 13.74 5.86
CA GLY A 142 -0.68 13.65 7.17
C GLY A 142 -1.94 12.77 7.20
N ALA A 143 -2.42 12.30 6.05
CA ALA A 143 -3.63 11.47 5.94
C ALA A 143 -3.56 10.18 6.79
N SER A 144 -2.37 9.61 6.97
CA SER A 144 -2.15 8.38 7.75
C SER A 144 -2.62 8.47 9.20
N LYS A 145 -2.70 9.66 9.80
CA LYS A 145 -3.28 9.87 11.15
C LYS A 145 -4.76 9.52 11.23
N HIS A 146 -5.44 9.42 10.09
CA HIS A 146 -6.87 9.12 9.98
C HIS A 146 -7.16 7.68 9.54
N TRP A 147 -6.14 6.83 9.44
CA TRP A 147 -6.32 5.39 9.19
C TRP A 147 -7.28 4.77 10.21
N GLY A 148 -8.11 3.84 9.77
CA GLY A 148 -9.24 3.28 10.53
C GLY A 148 -10.50 4.16 10.55
N THR A 149 -10.51 5.31 9.85
CA THR A 149 -11.66 6.20 9.80
C THR A 149 -12.04 6.59 8.37
N LYS A 150 -13.31 7.00 8.18
CA LYS A 150 -13.82 7.54 6.91
C LYS A 150 -13.13 8.82 6.45
N LYS A 151 -12.43 9.52 7.36
CA LYS A 151 -11.70 10.76 7.02
C LYS A 151 -10.45 10.48 6.19
N TYR A 152 -9.89 9.27 6.27
CA TYR A 152 -8.66 8.88 5.60
C TYR A 152 -8.64 9.29 4.12
N LEU A 153 -9.70 8.98 3.38
CA LEU A 153 -9.82 9.26 1.93
C LEU A 153 -9.93 10.74 1.56
N THR A 154 -10.23 11.60 2.53
CA THR A 154 -10.49 13.03 2.31
C THR A 154 -9.48 13.92 3.03
N SER A 155 -8.51 13.34 3.75
CA SER A 155 -7.51 14.05 4.52
C SER A 155 -6.19 14.19 3.75
N GLY A 156 -5.45 15.25 4.07
CA GLY A 156 -4.18 15.58 3.44
C GLY A 156 -4.32 16.40 2.15
N CYS A 157 -3.20 16.92 1.69
CA CYS A 157 -3.08 17.60 0.41
C CYS A 157 -3.04 16.61 -0.77
N GLY A 158 -3.38 17.07 -1.97
CA GLY A 158 -3.23 16.35 -3.23
C GLY A 158 -2.21 17.00 -4.16
N MET A 159 -1.72 16.25 -5.15
CA MET A 159 -0.76 16.76 -6.13
C MET A 159 -1.48 17.37 -7.34
N SER A 160 -1.05 18.55 -7.78
CA SER A 160 -1.53 19.12 -9.04
C SER A 160 -0.95 18.37 -10.24
N LYS A 161 -1.60 18.49 -11.40
CA LYS A 161 -1.01 18.04 -12.67
C LYS A 161 0.37 18.65 -12.91
N ALA A 162 0.57 19.93 -12.57
CA ALA A 162 1.84 20.61 -12.78
C ALA A 162 2.92 20.02 -11.86
N ALA A 163 2.61 19.79 -10.58
CA ALA A 163 3.53 19.16 -9.63
C ALA A 163 3.88 17.73 -10.04
N THR A 164 2.90 16.92 -10.45
CA THR A 164 3.14 15.56 -10.96
C THR A 164 4.05 15.59 -12.18
N LEU A 165 3.77 16.44 -13.17
CA LEU A 165 4.60 16.54 -14.37
C LEU A 165 6.00 17.07 -14.05
N TRP A 166 6.14 18.01 -13.13
CA TRP A 166 7.44 18.52 -12.70
C TRP A 166 8.29 17.44 -12.02
N LEU A 167 7.69 16.55 -11.22
CA LEU A 167 8.40 15.47 -10.54
C LEU A 167 8.90 14.36 -11.48
N VAL A 168 8.16 14.09 -12.57
CA VAL A 168 8.43 12.95 -13.46
C VAL A 168 9.18 13.32 -14.75
N ASN A 169 9.53 14.59 -14.95
CA ASN A 169 10.34 15.08 -16.07
C ASN A 169 11.75 15.44 -15.61
#